data_AF-A0A1Y4DKW5-F1
#
_entry.id   AF-A0A1Y4DKW5-F1
#
_cell.length_a   1.000
_cell.length_b   1.000
_cell.length_c   1.000
_cell.angle_alpha   90.00
_cell.angle_beta   90.00
_cell.angle_gamma   90.00
#
_symmetry.space_group_name_H-M   'P 1'
#
loop_
_entity.id
_entity.type
_entity.pdbx_description
1 polymer ?
#
loop_
_entity_poly.entity_id
_entity_poly.type
_entity_poly.pdbx_seq_one_letter_code
_entity_poly.pdbx_strand_id
1 'polypeptide(L)'
;MNNKGYINWAIWISVLSGIYCLVYLYTVGTFTSENVLPGYQIVYGTFTALPIYFTAGAKREDFWRYISSYLVGLLWSMVYLWIMDQLSAMGVDPWVNIALIVAIVCTVECALHFTVLSKLPFSVVPAHFGAISNAFWLSNLTISILGPGATSVGGFYNFAAFPILALTLCGGTLLGLICNEGLNFINQKTGKFQLPKPQQD
;
A
#
# COMPACT_ATOMS: atom_id res chain seq x y z
N MET A 1 -1.22 -1.89 27.83
CA MET A 1 0.24 -1.99 28.15
C MET A 1 0.62 -0.79 29.02
N ASN A 2 1.70 -0.83 29.80
CA ASN A 2 2.16 0.35 30.55
C ASN A 2 3.02 1.29 29.66
N ASN A 3 3.31 2.52 30.13
CA ASN A 3 4.09 3.51 29.36
C ASN A 3 5.46 2.97 28.89
N LYS A 4 6.14 2.21 29.74
CA LYS A 4 7.44 1.60 29.40
C LYS A 4 7.32 0.60 28.25
N GLY A 5 6.27 -0.23 28.27
CA GLY A 5 6.00 -1.17 27.18
C GLY A 5 5.66 -0.45 25.88
N TYR A 6 4.90 0.65 25.93
CA TYR A 6 4.64 1.48 24.74
C TYR A 6 5.92 2.08 24.15
N ILE A 7 6.83 2.57 25.00
CA ILE A 7 8.14 3.08 24.55
C ILE A 7 8.96 1.97 23.89
N ASN A 8 9.05 0.79 24.50
CA ASN A 8 9.80 -0.33 23.93
C ASN A 8 9.20 -0.81 22.61
N TRP A 9 7.87 -0.81 22.49
CA TRP A 9 7.20 -1.14 21.24
C TRP A 9 7.41 -0.07 20.16
N ALA A 10 7.39 1.21 20.53
CA ALA A 10 7.73 2.30 19.62
C ALA A 10 9.19 2.18 19.12
N ILE A 11 10.14 1.83 19.99
CA ILE A 11 11.52 1.56 19.60
C ILE A 11 11.58 0.40 18.61
N TRP A 12 10.88 -0.71 18.89
CA TRP A 12 10.80 -1.86 18.00
C TRP A 12 10.31 -1.48 16.60
N ILE A 13 9.15 -0.82 16.51
CA ILE A 13 8.56 -0.35 15.26
C ILE A 13 9.53 0.57 14.51
N SER A 14 10.15 1.52 15.22
CA SER A 14 11.04 2.51 14.62
C SER A 14 12.31 1.88 14.04
N VAL A 15 12.93 0.95 14.78
CA VAL A 15 14.13 0.24 14.34
C VAL A 15 13.83 -0.60 13.10
N LEU A 16 12.75 -1.38 13.11
CA LEU A 16 12.38 -2.21 11.96
C LEU A 16 11.97 -1.40 10.73
N SER A 17 11.24 -0.29 10.93
CA SER A 17 10.90 0.62 9.84
C SER A 17 12.15 1.26 9.24
N GLY A 18 13.13 1.64 10.08
CA GLY A 18 14.42 2.15 9.63
C GLY A 18 15.23 1.12 8.84
N ILE A 19 15.30 -0.13 9.32
CA ILE A 19 15.96 -1.24 8.60
C ILE A 19 15.25 -1.49 7.26
N TYR A 20 13.93 -1.54 7.24
CA TYR A 20 13.15 -1.71 6.02
C TYR A 20 13.45 -0.60 5.00
N CYS A 21 13.46 0.67 5.44
CA CYS A 21 13.77 1.79 4.56
C CYS A 21 15.19 1.70 4.00
N LEU A 22 16.16 1.31 4.84
CA LEU A 22 17.54 1.12 4.42
C LEU A 22 17.63 0.04 3.32
N VAL A 23 17.03 -1.14 3.57
CA VAL A 23 16.99 -2.24 2.59
C VAL A 23 16.30 -1.80 1.31
N TYR A 24 15.15 -1.14 1.41
CA TYR A 24 14.43 -0.62 0.25
C TYR A 24 15.30 0.34 -0.57
N LEU A 25 15.93 1.33 0.06
CA LEU A 25 16.76 2.33 -0.62
C LEU A 25 17.88 1.68 -1.42
N TYR A 26 18.62 0.74 -0.82
CA TYR A 26 19.76 0.06 -1.46
C TYR A 26 19.37 -1.03 -2.47
N THR A 27 18.09 -1.39 -2.57
CA THR A 27 17.62 -2.44 -3.48
C THR A 27 16.61 -1.87 -4.47
N VAL A 28 15.34 -1.89 -4.10
CA VAL A 28 14.20 -1.49 -4.94
C VAL A 28 14.27 0.00 -5.29
N GLY A 29 14.68 0.86 -4.35
CA GLY A 29 14.83 2.29 -4.56
C GLY A 29 15.87 2.62 -5.64
N THR A 30 17.08 2.07 -5.52
CA THR A 30 18.12 2.18 -6.56
C THR A 30 17.65 1.65 -7.91
N PHE A 31 17.10 0.43 -7.94
CA PHE A 31 16.58 -0.17 -9.18
C PHE A 31 15.51 0.72 -9.85
N THR A 32 14.57 1.24 -9.05
CA THR A 32 13.49 2.12 -9.53
C THR A 32 14.07 3.38 -10.14
N SER A 33 14.99 4.05 -9.44
CA SER A 33 15.59 5.31 -9.87
C SER A 33 16.41 5.16 -11.16
N GLU A 34 17.03 4.00 -11.37
CA GLU A 34 17.88 3.74 -12.54
C GLU A 34 17.10 3.23 -13.76
N ASN A 35 15.99 2.51 -13.55
CA ASN A 35 15.36 1.73 -14.62
C ASN A 35 13.88 2.06 -14.87
N VAL A 36 13.18 2.67 -13.92
CA VAL A 36 11.70 2.79 -13.96
C VAL A 36 11.25 4.24 -13.92
N LEU A 37 11.63 4.97 -12.88
CA LEU A 37 11.26 6.35 -12.65
C LEU A 37 12.30 6.97 -11.71
N PRO A 38 12.98 8.07 -12.10
CA PRO A 38 13.93 8.76 -11.23
C PRO A 38 13.36 9.02 -9.83
N GLY A 39 14.07 8.55 -8.79
CA GLY A 39 13.68 8.71 -7.39
C GLY A 39 13.25 7.42 -6.68
N TYR A 40 13.26 7.48 -5.34
CA TYR A 40 12.97 6.35 -4.45
C TYR A 40 11.59 6.46 -3.77
N GLN A 41 10.78 7.46 -4.14
CA GLN A 41 9.66 7.92 -3.33
C GLN A 41 8.50 6.92 -3.23
N ILE A 42 8.44 5.88 -4.08
CA ILE A 42 7.37 4.85 -4.09
C ILE A 42 7.27 4.07 -2.76
N VAL A 43 8.26 4.20 -1.87
CA VAL A 43 8.21 3.72 -0.48
C VAL A 43 7.00 4.25 0.30
N TYR A 44 6.38 5.35 -0.13
CA TYR A 44 5.12 5.84 0.47
C TYR A 44 4.02 4.75 0.49
N GLY A 45 4.04 3.80 -0.45
CA GLY A 45 3.09 2.68 -0.50
C GLY A 45 3.22 1.80 0.74
N THR A 46 4.45 1.54 1.19
CA THR A 46 4.74 0.86 2.46
C THR A 46 4.09 1.57 3.63
N PHE A 47 4.25 2.89 3.71
CA PHE A 47 3.74 3.70 4.82
C PHE A 47 2.23 3.98 4.75
N THR A 48 1.58 3.65 3.63
CA THR A 48 0.12 3.56 3.56
C THR A 48 -0.37 2.17 4.01
N ALA A 49 0.28 1.11 3.53
CA ALA A 49 -0.15 -0.25 3.84
C ALA A 49 0.09 -0.64 5.30
N LEU A 50 1.22 -0.20 5.86
CA LEU A 50 1.60 -0.42 7.26
C LEU A 50 0.46 -0.04 8.23
N PRO A 51 -0.03 1.22 8.27
CA PRO A 51 -1.10 1.59 9.18
C PRO A 51 -2.45 0.97 8.81
N ILE A 52 -2.72 0.66 7.55
CA ILE A 52 -3.97 -0.04 7.18
C ILE A 52 -3.99 -1.44 7.79
N TYR A 53 -2.88 -2.18 7.74
CA TYR A 53 -2.78 -3.49 8.39
C TYR A 53 -2.80 -3.36 9.93
N PHE A 54 -2.05 -2.40 10.45
CA PHE A 54 -1.81 -2.25 11.88
C PHE A 54 -3.02 -1.68 12.65
N THR A 55 -3.65 -0.62 12.13
CA THR A 55 -4.76 0.08 12.81
C THR A 55 -6.10 -0.62 12.60
N ALA A 56 -6.25 -1.42 11.54
CA ALA A 56 -7.44 -2.26 11.37
C ALA A 56 -7.47 -3.47 12.34
N GLY A 57 -6.43 -3.66 13.16
CA GLY A 57 -6.35 -4.79 14.09
C GLY A 57 -6.18 -6.14 13.38
N ALA A 58 -5.55 -6.14 12.20
CA ALA A 58 -5.38 -7.34 11.40
C ALA A 58 -4.59 -8.40 12.18
N LYS A 59 -5.05 -9.65 12.11
CA LYS A 59 -4.35 -10.77 12.71
C LYS A 59 -3.31 -11.31 11.74
N ARG A 60 -2.37 -12.10 12.26
CA ARG A 60 -1.38 -12.82 11.45
C ARG A 60 -2.03 -13.67 10.36
N GLU A 61 -3.15 -14.33 10.66
CA GLU A 61 -3.92 -15.14 9.70
C GLU A 61 -4.48 -14.31 8.53
N ASP A 62 -4.74 -13.01 8.74
CA ASP A 62 -5.21 -12.10 7.69
C ASP A 62 -4.09 -11.59 6.78
N PHE A 63 -2.81 -11.92 7.06
CA PHE A 63 -1.66 -11.40 6.31
C PHE A 63 -1.83 -11.54 4.80
N TRP A 64 -2.07 -12.77 4.32
CA TRP A 64 -2.26 -13.03 2.89
C TRP A 64 -3.52 -12.39 2.33
N ARG A 65 -4.53 -12.14 3.18
CA ARG A 65 -5.77 -11.49 2.80
C ARG A 65 -5.55 -10.00 2.48
N TYR A 66 -4.69 -9.33 3.22
CA TYR A 66 -4.31 -7.94 2.93
C TYR A 66 -3.41 -7.86 1.69
N ILE A 67 -2.42 -8.75 1.56
CA ILE A 67 -1.54 -8.82 0.38
C ILE A 67 -2.35 -8.94 -0.91
N SER A 68 -3.21 -9.96 -0.99
CA SER A 68 -4.05 -10.19 -2.17
C SER A 68 -5.02 -9.03 -2.44
N SER A 69 -5.54 -8.40 -1.38
CA SER A 69 -6.42 -7.23 -1.51
C SER A 69 -5.66 -6.03 -2.09
N TYR A 70 -4.44 -5.73 -1.66
CA TYR A 70 -3.64 -4.67 -2.29
C TYR A 70 -3.43 -4.93 -3.79
N LEU A 71 -3.15 -6.18 -4.17
CA LEU A 71 -2.97 -6.55 -5.58
C LEU A 71 -4.27 -6.36 -6.38
N VAL A 72 -5.42 -6.74 -5.82
CA VAL A 72 -6.74 -6.47 -6.42
C VAL A 72 -7.02 -4.97 -6.52
N GLY A 73 -6.66 -4.19 -5.49
CA GLY A 73 -6.75 -2.73 -5.53
C GLY A 73 -5.88 -2.09 -6.61
N LEU A 74 -4.70 -2.65 -6.90
CA LEU A 74 -3.89 -2.23 -8.03
C LEU A 74 -4.55 -2.56 -9.37
N LEU A 75 -5.17 -3.73 -9.51
CA LEU A 75 -5.93 -4.06 -10.72
C LEU A 75 -7.10 -3.09 -10.92
N TRP A 76 -7.83 -2.77 -9.84
CA TRP A 76 -8.86 -1.73 -9.88
C TRP A 76 -8.26 -0.41 -10.31
N SER A 77 -7.19 0.07 -9.68
CA SER A 77 -6.58 1.36 -10.00
C SER A 77 -6.08 1.46 -11.45
N MET A 78 -5.63 0.35 -12.05
CA MET A 78 -5.35 0.31 -13.50
C MET A 78 -6.60 0.60 -14.32
N VAL A 79 -7.77 0.08 -13.93
CA VAL A 79 -9.06 0.41 -14.58
C VAL A 79 -9.40 1.88 -14.41
N TYR A 80 -9.30 2.45 -13.19
CA TYR A 80 -9.55 3.88 -12.97
C TYR A 80 -8.67 4.73 -13.87
N LEU A 81 -7.36 4.51 -13.84
CA LEU A 81 -6.39 5.32 -14.56
C LEU A 81 -6.50 5.14 -16.07
N TRP A 82 -6.80 3.93 -16.55
CA TRP A 82 -7.00 3.70 -17.98
C TRP A 82 -8.24 4.45 -18.50
N ILE A 83 -9.37 4.40 -17.79
CA ILE A 83 -10.56 5.15 -18.22
C ILE A 83 -10.31 6.66 -18.15
N MET A 84 -9.66 7.14 -17.08
CA MET A 84 -9.28 8.55 -16.97
C MET A 84 -8.38 8.97 -18.13
N ASP A 85 -7.42 8.14 -18.53
CA ASP A 85 -6.54 8.38 -19.68
C ASP A 85 -7.34 8.58 -20.97
N GLN A 86 -8.31 7.70 -21.24
CA GLN A 86 -9.15 7.79 -22.43
C GLN A 86 -10.02 9.05 -22.43
N LEU A 87 -10.65 9.39 -21.30
CA LEU A 87 -11.48 10.60 -21.20
C LEU A 87 -10.66 11.88 -21.36
N SER A 88 -9.45 11.93 -20.82
CA SER A 88 -8.58 13.08 -21.01
C SER A 88 -8.02 13.18 -22.43
N ALA A 89 -7.77 12.06 -23.11
CA ALA A 89 -7.47 12.06 -24.55
C ALA A 89 -8.65 12.61 -25.39
N MET A 90 -9.88 12.48 -24.91
CA MET A 90 -11.08 13.08 -25.51
C MET A 90 -11.30 14.56 -25.11
N GLY A 91 -10.41 15.14 -24.30
CA GLY A 91 -10.49 16.54 -23.87
C GLY A 91 -11.44 16.80 -22.69
N VAL A 92 -11.85 15.76 -21.95
CA VAL A 92 -12.63 15.94 -20.72
C VAL A 92 -11.77 16.64 -19.67
N ASP A 93 -12.35 17.64 -19.00
CA ASP A 93 -11.69 18.37 -17.91
C ASP A 93 -11.16 17.41 -16.83
N PRO A 94 -9.91 17.56 -16.36
CA PRO A 94 -9.30 16.62 -15.42
C PRO A 94 -10.06 16.47 -14.10
N TRP A 95 -10.66 17.53 -13.57
CA TRP A 95 -11.38 17.47 -12.30
C TRP A 95 -12.73 16.77 -12.47
N VAL A 96 -13.43 17.04 -13.56
CA VAL A 96 -14.66 16.33 -13.94
C VAL A 96 -14.37 14.85 -14.18
N ASN A 97 -13.29 14.55 -14.90
CA ASN A 97 -12.86 13.19 -15.19
C ASN A 97 -12.59 12.39 -13.90
N ILE A 98 -11.76 12.93 -13.01
CA ILE A 98 -11.45 12.29 -11.72
C ILE A 98 -12.72 12.07 -10.91
N ALA A 99 -13.56 13.09 -10.74
CA ALA A 99 -14.79 12.98 -9.95
C ALA A 99 -15.75 11.92 -10.50
N LEU A 100 -15.96 11.92 -11.82
CA LEU A 100 -16.86 10.98 -12.50
C LEU A 100 -16.36 9.53 -12.38
N ILE A 101 -15.09 9.29 -12.71
CA ILE A 101 -14.54 7.94 -12.71
C ILE A 101 -14.40 7.41 -11.29
N VAL A 102 -13.99 8.24 -10.34
CA VAL A 102 -14.00 7.85 -8.93
C VAL A 102 -15.41 7.44 -8.50
N ALA A 103 -16.44 8.24 -8.79
CA ALA A 103 -17.81 7.90 -8.40
C ALA A 103 -18.31 6.58 -9.02
N ILE A 104 -18.12 6.39 -10.33
CA ILE A 104 -18.65 5.23 -11.05
C ILE A 104 -17.89 3.95 -10.69
N VAL A 105 -16.56 3.96 -10.83
CA VAL A 105 -15.76 2.73 -10.64
C VAL A 105 -15.75 2.33 -9.16
N CYS A 106 -15.71 3.30 -8.23
CA CYS A 106 -15.81 3.02 -6.79
C CYS A 106 -17.14 2.35 -6.45
N THR A 107 -18.24 2.83 -7.02
CA THR A 107 -19.55 2.21 -6.80
C THR A 107 -19.55 0.75 -7.25
N VAL A 108 -19.01 0.45 -8.42
CA VAL A 108 -18.91 -0.92 -8.95
C VAL A 108 -18.02 -1.79 -8.07
N GLU A 109 -16.81 -1.33 -7.77
CA GLU A 109 -15.84 -2.01 -6.91
C GLU A 109 -16.43 -2.34 -5.53
N CYS A 110 -16.97 -1.34 -4.85
CA CYS A 110 -17.58 -1.50 -3.53
C CYS A 110 -18.77 -2.44 -3.58
N ALA A 111 -19.67 -2.29 -4.56
CA ALA A 111 -20.82 -3.17 -4.70
C ALA A 111 -20.37 -4.62 -4.87
N LEU A 112 -19.39 -4.90 -5.73
CA LEU A 112 -18.87 -6.25 -5.95
C LEU A 112 -18.21 -6.83 -4.69
N HIS A 113 -17.33 -6.07 -4.03
CA HIS A 113 -16.58 -6.58 -2.88
C HIS A 113 -17.36 -6.58 -1.56
N PHE A 114 -18.42 -5.80 -1.43
CA PHE A 114 -19.34 -5.86 -0.27
C PHE A 114 -20.45 -6.88 -0.45
N THR A 115 -20.76 -7.32 -1.67
CA THR A 115 -21.83 -8.29 -1.92
C THR A 115 -21.27 -9.63 -2.40
N VAL A 116 -21.00 -9.76 -3.70
CA VAL A 116 -20.68 -11.01 -4.40
C VAL A 116 -19.35 -11.60 -3.93
N LEU A 117 -18.33 -10.77 -3.79
CA LEU A 117 -16.95 -11.20 -3.51
C LEU A 117 -16.58 -11.08 -2.03
N SER A 118 -17.52 -10.70 -1.15
CA SER A 118 -17.29 -10.36 0.26
C SER A 118 -16.56 -11.43 1.09
N LYS A 119 -16.77 -12.71 0.75
CA LYS A 119 -16.17 -13.86 1.44
C LYS A 119 -14.81 -14.27 0.89
N LEU A 120 -14.38 -13.71 -0.25
CA LEU A 120 -13.12 -14.08 -0.87
C LEU A 120 -11.93 -13.46 -0.15
N PRO A 121 -10.76 -14.12 -0.17
CA PRO A 121 -9.61 -13.71 0.60
C PRO A 121 -8.90 -12.47 0.01
N PHE A 122 -9.54 -11.70 -0.86
CA PHE A 122 -9.00 -10.50 -1.48
C PHE A 122 -9.98 -9.32 -1.42
N SER A 123 -10.96 -9.38 -0.51
CA SER A 123 -12.02 -8.37 -0.36
C SER A 123 -11.83 -7.51 0.90
N VAL A 124 -10.58 -7.22 1.28
CA VAL A 124 -10.30 -6.20 2.30
C VAL A 124 -10.30 -4.83 1.62
N VAL A 125 -11.50 -4.26 1.49
CA VAL A 125 -11.74 -3.00 0.76
C VAL A 125 -10.86 -1.83 1.23
N PRO A 126 -10.54 -1.65 2.53
CA PRO A 126 -9.57 -0.62 2.94
C PRO A 126 -8.18 -0.77 2.28
N ALA A 127 -7.73 -2.00 2.05
CA ALA A 127 -6.48 -2.25 1.33
C ALA A 127 -6.60 -1.90 -0.16
N HIS A 128 -7.78 -2.08 -0.76
CA HIS A 128 -8.04 -1.68 -2.15
C HIS A 128 -7.87 -0.18 -2.32
N PHE A 129 -8.54 0.61 -1.48
CA PHE A 129 -8.43 2.07 -1.50
C PHE A 129 -7.02 2.57 -1.16
N GLY A 130 -6.30 1.86 -0.28
CA GLY A 130 -4.88 2.09 -0.06
C GLY A 130 -4.08 1.97 -1.36
N ALA A 131 -4.27 0.90 -2.12
CA ALA A 131 -3.59 0.72 -3.41
C ALA A 131 -4.02 1.76 -4.46
N ILE A 132 -5.32 2.04 -4.57
CA ILE A 132 -5.88 3.00 -5.55
C ILE A 132 -5.35 4.41 -5.31
N SER A 133 -5.39 4.88 -4.06
CA SER A 133 -4.86 6.21 -3.73
C SER A 133 -3.38 6.33 -4.06
N ASN A 134 -2.59 5.29 -3.75
CA ASN A 134 -1.16 5.29 -4.07
C ASN A 134 -0.88 5.20 -5.58
N ALA A 135 -1.73 4.54 -6.35
CA ALA A 135 -1.63 4.52 -7.80
C ALA A 135 -1.92 5.91 -8.40
N PHE A 136 -2.85 6.67 -7.84
CA PHE A 136 -3.09 8.08 -8.24
C PHE A 136 -1.87 8.96 -7.91
N TRP A 137 -1.23 8.76 -6.76
CA TRP A 137 0.02 9.44 -6.43
C TRP A 137 1.16 9.06 -7.38
N LEU A 138 1.28 7.78 -7.73
CA LEU A 138 2.28 7.30 -8.66
C LEU A 138 2.09 7.87 -10.07
N SER A 139 0.84 7.96 -10.51
CA SER A 139 0.46 8.63 -11.75
C SER A 139 0.91 10.09 -11.75
N ASN A 140 0.55 10.85 -10.71
CA ASN A 140 0.94 12.26 -10.60
C ASN A 140 2.46 12.44 -10.55
N LEU A 141 3.16 11.59 -9.79
CA LEU A 141 4.62 11.58 -9.73
C LEU A 141 5.23 11.32 -11.12
N THR A 142 4.69 10.33 -11.85
CA THR A 142 5.12 10.01 -13.22
C THR A 142 4.99 11.23 -14.13
N ILE A 143 3.82 11.91 -14.12
CA ILE A 143 3.58 13.11 -14.92
C ILE A 143 4.57 14.21 -14.55
N SER A 144 4.82 14.41 -13.25
CA SER A 144 5.72 15.47 -12.78
C SER A 144 7.17 15.27 -13.22
N ILE A 145 7.60 14.03 -13.43
CA ILE A 145 8.99 13.68 -13.78
C ILE A 145 9.17 13.51 -15.29
N LEU A 146 8.26 12.80 -15.95
CA LEU A 146 8.37 12.43 -17.37
C LEU A 146 7.59 13.36 -18.29
N GLY A 147 6.69 14.18 -17.74
CA GLY A 147 5.75 15.00 -18.49
C GLY A 147 4.46 14.27 -18.88
N PRO A 148 3.39 15.00 -19.23
CA PRO A 148 2.16 14.42 -19.76
C PRO A 148 2.40 13.62 -21.05
N GLY A 149 1.66 12.53 -21.25
CA GLY A 149 1.69 11.73 -22.49
C GLY A 149 2.90 10.79 -22.64
N ALA A 150 3.87 10.81 -21.70
CA ALA A 150 5.10 10.03 -21.82
C ALA A 150 4.92 8.51 -21.63
N THR A 151 3.82 8.09 -20.99
CA THR A 151 3.63 6.71 -20.50
C THR A 151 2.24 6.14 -20.80
N SER A 152 1.33 6.98 -21.30
CA SER A 152 -0.06 6.70 -21.63
C SER A 152 -0.59 7.80 -22.55
N VAL A 153 -1.76 7.63 -23.16
CA VAL A 153 -2.25 8.52 -24.25
C VAL A 153 -2.62 9.90 -23.70
N GLY A 154 -3.39 9.93 -22.62
CA GLY A 154 -3.74 11.14 -21.86
C GLY A 154 -2.72 11.52 -20.78
N GLY A 155 -1.71 10.67 -20.55
CA GLY A 155 -0.66 10.86 -19.55
C GLY A 155 -1.02 10.41 -18.14
N PHE A 156 -2.07 9.61 -17.94
CA PHE A 156 -2.57 9.28 -16.60
C PHE A 156 -1.84 8.15 -15.87
N TYR A 157 -0.92 7.40 -16.47
CA TYR A 157 -0.25 6.31 -15.75
C TYR A 157 1.08 5.88 -16.37
N ASN A 158 1.92 5.27 -15.54
CA ASN A 158 3.04 4.42 -15.93
C ASN A 158 2.90 3.04 -15.27
N PHE A 159 2.33 2.07 -15.99
CA PHE A 159 2.16 0.72 -15.46
C PHE A 159 3.48 -0.03 -15.28
N ALA A 160 4.59 0.40 -15.87
CA ALA A 160 5.90 -0.19 -15.57
C ALA A 160 6.35 0.08 -14.13
N ALA A 161 5.81 1.10 -13.46
CA ALA A 161 6.08 1.40 -12.06
C ALA A 161 5.16 0.67 -11.07
N PHE A 162 4.08 0.04 -11.54
CA PHE A 162 3.13 -0.68 -10.68
C PHE A 162 3.72 -1.90 -9.96
N PRO A 163 4.62 -2.69 -10.55
CA PRO A 163 5.32 -3.75 -9.82
C PRO A 163 6.06 -3.22 -8.59
N ILE A 164 6.68 -2.03 -8.69
CA ILE A 164 7.34 -1.39 -7.55
C ILE A 164 6.33 -1.01 -6.47
N LEU A 165 5.20 -0.43 -6.87
CA LEU A 165 4.13 -0.10 -5.94
C LEU A 165 3.51 -1.35 -5.28
N ALA A 166 3.36 -2.45 -6.02
CA ALA A 166 2.93 -3.73 -5.47
C ALA A 166 3.90 -4.22 -4.39
N LEU A 167 5.21 -4.16 -4.66
CA LEU A 167 6.25 -4.53 -3.71
C LEU A 167 6.22 -3.66 -2.45
N THR A 168 6.01 -2.34 -2.57
CA THR A 168 5.96 -1.46 -1.40
C THR A 168 4.70 -1.65 -0.57
N LEU A 169 3.53 -1.81 -1.18
CA LEU A 169 2.28 -2.14 -0.47
C LEU A 169 2.37 -3.50 0.25
N CYS A 170 2.87 -4.53 -0.43
CA CYS A 170 3.09 -5.85 0.16
C CYS A 170 4.13 -5.79 1.28
N GLY A 171 5.22 -5.04 1.07
CA GLY A 171 6.26 -4.79 2.05
C GLY A 171 5.75 -4.05 3.29
N GLY A 172 4.82 -3.10 3.13
CA GLY A 172 4.17 -2.41 4.25
C GLY A 172 3.30 -3.35 5.08
N THR A 173 2.61 -4.28 4.44
CA THR A 173 1.85 -5.34 5.14
C THR A 173 2.79 -6.25 5.93
N LEU A 174 3.92 -6.65 5.32
CA LEU A 174 4.94 -7.46 5.99
C LEU A 174 5.57 -6.73 7.17
N LEU A 175 5.94 -5.46 6.99
CA LEU A 175 6.45 -4.63 8.06
C LEU A 175 5.42 -4.50 9.19
N GLY A 176 4.13 -4.33 8.86
CA GLY A 176 3.04 -4.30 9.83
C GLY A 176 2.92 -5.59 10.64
N LEU A 177 3.04 -6.75 9.98
CA LEU A 177 3.09 -8.04 10.66
C LEU A 177 4.27 -8.13 11.62
N ILE A 178 5.49 -7.78 11.19
CA ILE A 178 6.69 -7.86 12.06
C ILE A 178 6.57 -6.86 13.23
N CYS A 179 6.00 -5.69 13.01
CA CYS A 179 5.70 -4.72 14.06
C CYS A 179 4.69 -5.27 15.09
N ASN A 180 3.67 -6.00 14.65
CA ASN A 180 2.71 -6.69 15.53
C ASN A 180 3.38 -7.81 16.33
N GLU A 181 4.22 -8.63 15.69
CA GLU A 181 4.99 -9.70 16.34
C GLU A 181 5.92 -9.17 17.45
N GLY A 182 6.34 -7.91 17.38
CA GLY A 182 7.10 -7.23 18.43
C GLY A 182 6.45 -7.29 19.82
N LEU A 183 5.11 -7.35 19.87
CA LEU A 183 4.37 -7.48 21.12
C LEU A 183 4.67 -8.79 21.87
N ASN A 184 5.07 -9.85 21.16
CA ASN A 184 5.47 -11.12 21.76
C ASN A 184 6.80 -11.02 22.52
N PHE A 185 7.64 -10.05 22.15
CA PHE A 185 8.91 -9.75 22.80
C PHE A 185 8.78 -8.74 23.94
N ILE A 186 7.58 -8.25 24.26
CA ILE A 186 7.38 -7.24 25.30
C ILE A 186 6.42 -7.79 26.37
N ASN A 187 6.89 -7.83 27.61
CA ASN A 187 6.05 -8.22 28.73
C ASN A 187 4.98 -7.15 28.98
N GLN A 188 3.70 -7.47 28.76
CA GLN A 188 2.63 -6.47 28.87
C GLN A 188 2.42 -5.90 30.28
N LYS A 189 2.82 -6.63 31.34
CA LYS A 189 2.69 -6.22 32.75
C LYS A 189 3.85 -5.31 33.17
N THR A 190 5.08 -5.68 32.84
CA THR A 190 6.29 -4.96 33.28
C THR A 190 6.82 -3.97 32.25
N GLY A 191 6.44 -4.13 30.99
CA GLY A 191 6.91 -3.35 29.85
C GLY A 191 8.34 -3.69 29.40
N LYS A 192 9.01 -4.67 30.02
CA LYS A 192 10.39 -5.07 29.66
C LYS A 192 10.41 -5.98 28.43
N PHE A 193 11.49 -5.92 27.66
CA PHE A 193 11.76 -6.93 26.64
C PHE A 193 11.92 -8.31 27.28
N GLN A 194 11.44 -9.34 26.59
CA GLN A 194 11.51 -10.73 27.00
C GLN A 194 11.68 -11.60 25.75
N LEU A 195 12.20 -12.82 25.95
CA LEU A 195 12.14 -13.84 24.91
C LEU A 195 10.68 -14.27 24.68
N PRO A 196 10.32 -14.60 23.44
CA PRO A 196 8.99 -15.11 23.14
C PRO A 196 8.78 -16.42 23.91
N LYS A 197 7.64 -16.55 24.57
CA LYS A 197 7.28 -17.82 25.20
C LYS A 197 6.87 -18.80 24.09
N PRO A 198 7.25 -20.09 24.17
CA PRO A 198 6.71 -21.09 23.25
C PRO A 198 5.18 -21.02 23.29
N GLN A 199 4.53 -20.96 22.13
CA GLN A 199 3.10 -21.21 22.05
C GLN A 199 2.90 -22.64 22.54
N GLN A 200 2.17 -22.79 23.64
CA GLN A 200 1.68 -24.10 24.06
C GLN A 200 0.53 -24.41 23.09
N ASP A 201 0.81 -25.27 22.12
CA ASP A 201 -0.20 -25.89 21.26
C ASP A 201 -1.20 -26.70 22.11
#